data_AF-A0A7U5TL09-F1
#
_entry.id   AF-A0A7U5TL09-F1
#
_cell.length_a   1.000
_cell.length_b   1.000
_cell.length_c   1.000
_cell.angle_alpha   90.00
_cell.angle_beta   90.00
_cell.angle_gamma   90.00
#
_symmetry.space_group_name_H-M   'P 1'
#
loop_
_entity.id
_entity.type
_entity.pdbx_description
1 polymer ?
#
loop_
_entity_poly.entity_id
_entity_poly.type
_entity_poly.pdbx_seq_one_letter_code
_entity_poly.pdbx_strand_id
1 'polypeptide(L)'
;MATKYYALLTNVGAAKLANATALGEQVEITQMAVGDGNGALPTPNPAQTALVHELRRAPLNTLTIDPVNTNQIIAEQVIPEDVGGWWIREIGLYDSDGDMIAVANCAETYKPLLQEGSGRMQVIRVILIVSSTQAVTLKIDPSVVLATRQYVDDQIIQVKAFVDQQLAAHIAAADPHKQYAPKASPALTGTPTAPTAAQTVNNTQIATTGFVKSAIAALVASSPAALDTLNELAAALGNDPNFATTVTNALAGKQPLDSTLTNLSGKTVNGILQYLGLGEAAKRNVGTGENQIPDMSAYSSGSGWQKLPDGSIEQWGRINFPNNAAAVSTNVTFTIPFTQEPDVVIVYDGGFGGGNMWGATNWTKTGFVAHCNYGLEGGAFFAKGW
;
A
#
# COMPACT_ATOMS: atom_id res chain seq x y z
N MET A 1 -24.21 3.36 -93.43
CA MET A 1 -24.19 1.93 -93.79
C MET A 1 -24.63 1.15 -92.56
N ALA A 2 -25.67 0.32 -92.65
CA ALA A 2 -26.08 -0.51 -91.53
C ALA A 2 -24.98 -1.54 -91.22
N THR A 3 -24.56 -1.64 -89.96
CA THR A 3 -23.62 -2.66 -89.48
C THR A 3 -24.22 -4.05 -89.71
N LYS A 4 -23.49 -4.93 -90.40
CA LYS A 4 -23.98 -6.25 -90.79
C LYS A 4 -24.19 -7.20 -89.59
N TYR A 5 -23.36 -7.06 -88.55
CA TYR A 5 -23.45 -7.83 -87.32
C TYR A 5 -23.53 -6.88 -86.13
N TYR A 6 -24.49 -7.12 -85.23
CA TYR A 6 -24.75 -6.27 -84.08
C TYR A 6 -25.54 -7.03 -83.02
N ALA A 7 -25.40 -6.56 -81.78
CA ALA A 7 -26.24 -6.96 -80.65
C ALA A 7 -27.23 -5.84 -80.35
N LEU A 8 -28.44 -6.20 -79.95
CA LEU A 8 -29.44 -5.27 -79.44
C LEU A 8 -30.11 -5.80 -78.18
N LEU A 9 -30.64 -4.88 -77.38
CA LEU A 9 -31.54 -5.20 -76.29
C LEU A 9 -32.93 -5.52 -76.82
N THR A 10 -33.51 -6.61 -76.32
CA THR A 10 -34.93 -6.89 -76.58
C THR A 10 -35.79 -5.91 -75.79
N ASN A 11 -37.08 -5.77 -76.14
CA ASN A 11 -38.03 -4.96 -75.39
C ASN A 11 -38.14 -5.44 -73.93
N VAL A 12 -38.05 -6.75 -73.72
CA VAL A 12 -38.04 -7.38 -72.38
C VAL A 12 -36.77 -7.00 -71.63
N GLY A 13 -35.60 -7.15 -72.24
CA GLY A 13 -34.32 -6.81 -71.64
C GLY A 13 -34.18 -5.32 -71.32
N ALA A 14 -34.63 -4.45 -72.23
CA ALA A 14 -34.67 -3.01 -72.01
C ALA A 14 -35.58 -2.63 -70.85
N ALA A 15 -36.76 -3.24 -70.74
CA ALA A 15 -37.67 -3.01 -69.62
C ALA A 15 -37.09 -3.53 -68.29
N LYS A 16 -36.49 -4.72 -68.27
CA LYS A 16 -35.84 -5.28 -67.07
C LYS A 16 -34.65 -4.43 -66.61
N LEU A 17 -33.78 -3.99 -67.50
CA LEU A 17 -32.65 -3.12 -67.16
C LEU A 17 -33.11 -1.74 -66.67
N ALA A 18 -34.18 -1.18 -67.26
CA ALA A 18 -34.76 0.08 -66.81
C ALA A 18 -35.37 -0.04 -65.41
N ASN A 19 -36.12 -1.12 -65.14
CA ASN A 19 -36.71 -1.41 -63.83
C ASN A 19 -35.64 -1.66 -62.77
N ALA A 20 -34.62 -2.45 -63.09
CA ALA A 20 -33.49 -2.72 -62.21
C ALA A 20 -32.77 -1.41 -61.83
N THR A 21 -32.52 -0.53 -62.81
CA THR A 21 -31.95 0.80 -62.54
C THR A 21 -32.85 1.66 -61.64
N ALA A 22 -34.17 1.62 -61.82
CA ALA A 22 -35.13 2.42 -61.05
C ALA A 22 -35.32 1.91 -59.60
N LEU A 23 -35.23 0.59 -59.39
CA LEU A 23 -35.43 -0.07 -58.09
C LEU A 23 -34.12 -0.29 -57.32
N GLY A 24 -32.96 -0.05 -57.95
CA GLY A 24 -31.64 -0.35 -57.36
C GLY A 24 -31.32 -1.85 -57.33
N GLU A 25 -32.01 -2.64 -58.16
CA GLU A 25 -31.80 -4.07 -58.33
C GLU A 25 -30.84 -4.35 -59.50
N GLN A 26 -30.41 -5.60 -59.65
CA GLN A 26 -29.55 -6.02 -60.75
C GLN A 26 -30.18 -7.17 -61.54
N VAL A 27 -30.04 -7.12 -62.86
CA VAL A 27 -30.40 -8.22 -63.76
C VAL A 27 -29.24 -9.19 -63.83
N GLU A 28 -29.48 -10.43 -63.41
CA GLU A 28 -28.51 -11.52 -63.52
C GLU A 28 -28.58 -12.17 -64.89
N ILE A 29 -27.70 -11.78 -65.82
CA ILE A 29 -27.55 -12.49 -67.09
C ILE A 29 -26.76 -13.77 -66.80
N THR A 30 -27.41 -14.93 -66.88
CA THR A 30 -26.83 -16.20 -66.42
C THR A 30 -26.47 -17.15 -67.56
N GLN A 31 -27.14 -17.05 -68.70
CA GLN A 31 -27.03 -18.02 -69.79
C GLN A 31 -26.83 -17.34 -71.14
N MET A 32 -26.07 -18.00 -72.01
CA MET A 32 -25.96 -17.66 -73.42
C MET A 32 -26.44 -18.83 -74.26
N ALA A 33 -27.38 -18.56 -75.16
CA ALA A 33 -27.80 -19.51 -76.18
C ALA A 33 -27.25 -19.14 -77.55
N VAL A 34 -27.06 -20.14 -78.38
CA VAL A 34 -26.55 -20.02 -79.75
C VAL A 34 -27.42 -20.87 -80.68
N GLY A 35 -27.64 -20.37 -81.89
CA GLY A 35 -28.52 -20.98 -82.87
C GLY A 35 -28.00 -20.84 -84.29
N ASP A 36 -28.58 -21.62 -85.21
CA ASP A 36 -28.22 -21.62 -86.63
C ASP A 36 -29.15 -20.75 -87.50
N GLY A 37 -30.11 -20.05 -86.90
CA GLY A 37 -31.05 -19.19 -87.62
C GLY A 37 -31.95 -19.93 -88.62
N ASN A 38 -32.15 -21.24 -88.44
CA ASN A 38 -32.88 -22.12 -89.36
C ASN A 38 -32.32 -22.09 -90.80
N GLY A 39 -30.99 -22.04 -90.93
CA GLY A 39 -30.31 -22.06 -92.23
C GLY A 39 -29.99 -20.69 -92.83
N ALA A 40 -30.52 -19.60 -92.27
CA ALA A 40 -30.30 -18.23 -92.76
C ALA A 40 -29.75 -17.32 -91.66
N LEU A 41 -29.05 -16.23 -92.03
CA LEU A 41 -28.59 -15.22 -91.08
C LEU A 41 -29.79 -14.39 -90.60
N PRO A 42 -30.20 -14.47 -89.32
CA PRO A 42 -31.35 -13.72 -88.84
C PRO A 42 -30.98 -12.25 -88.61
N THR A 43 -31.99 -11.39 -88.75
CA THR A 43 -31.88 -9.96 -88.40
C THR A 43 -32.38 -9.77 -86.98
N PRO A 44 -31.52 -9.36 -86.03
CA PRO A 44 -31.93 -9.09 -84.66
C PRO A 44 -33.08 -8.07 -84.61
N ASN A 45 -34.15 -8.40 -83.88
CA ASN A 45 -35.36 -7.59 -83.71
C ASN A 45 -35.66 -7.41 -82.20
N PRO A 46 -35.87 -6.17 -81.70
CA PRO A 46 -36.19 -5.92 -80.30
C PRO A 46 -37.42 -6.68 -79.77
N ALA A 47 -38.38 -7.05 -80.62
CA ALA A 47 -39.56 -7.81 -80.21
C ALA A 47 -39.30 -9.32 -79.97
N GLN A 48 -38.08 -9.82 -80.20
CA GLN A 48 -37.76 -11.23 -80.00
C GLN A 48 -37.80 -11.63 -78.53
N THR A 49 -38.37 -12.81 -78.27
CA THR A 49 -38.36 -13.47 -76.96
C THR A 49 -37.61 -14.81 -76.98
N ALA A 50 -37.30 -15.32 -78.17
CA ALA A 50 -36.57 -16.56 -78.42
C ALA A 50 -35.72 -16.44 -79.70
N LEU A 51 -34.69 -17.28 -79.83
CA LEU A 51 -33.91 -17.43 -81.04
C LEU A 51 -34.76 -18.09 -82.14
N VAL A 52 -34.42 -17.85 -83.41
CA VAL A 52 -35.15 -18.43 -84.55
C VAL A 52 -35.04 -19.97 -84.53
N HIS A 53 -33.85 -20.49 -84.22
CA HIS A 53 -33.62 -21.91 -83.97
C HIS A 53 -32.44 -22.09 -83.00
N GLU A 54 -32.76 -22.31 -81.73
CA GLU A 54 -31.78 -22.54 -80.67
C GLU A 54 -31.21 -23.97 -80.73
N LEU A 55 -29.88 -24.09 -80.70
CA LEU A 55 -29.18 -25.38 -80.73
C LEU A 55 -28.46 -25.71 -79.43
N ARG A 56 -28.01 -24.68 -78.70
CA ARG A 56 -27.36 -24.84 -77.40
C ARG A 56 -27.64 -23.65 -76.51
N ARG A 57 -27.88 -23.94 -75.23
CA ARG A 57 -27.88 -22.97 -74.14
C ARG A 57 -27.02 -23.48 -73.00
N ALA A 58 -26.13 -22.66 -72.48
CA ALA A 58 -25.34 -22.99 -71.31
C ALA A 58 -25.03 -21.75 -70.45
N PRO A 59 -24.58 -21.94 -69.20
CA PRO A 59 -24.12 -20.84 -68.36
C PRO A 59 -22.98 -20.04 -69.02
N LEU A 60 -22.93 -18.74 -68.72
CA LEU A 60 -21.80 -17.89 -69.10
C LEU A 60 -20.53 -18.29 -68.33
N ASN A 61 -19.38 -18.24 -69.00
CA ASN A 61 -18.07 -18.40 -68.36
C ASN A 61 -17.60 -17.08 -67.73
N THR A 62 -17.79 -15.98 -68.45
CA THR A 62 -17.43 -14.64 -67.99
C THR A 62 -18.50 -13.64 -68.44
N LEU A 63 -18.81 -12.70 -67.54
CA LEU A 63 -19.58 -11.50 -67.83
C LEU A 63 -18.86 -10.33 -67.17
N THR A 64 -18.28 -9.44 -67.99
CA THR A 64 -17.44 -8.34 -67.52
C THR A 64 -17.81 -7.03 -68.21
N ILE A 65 -17.44 -5.91 -67.59
CA ILE A 65 -17.53 -4.59 -68.22
C ILE A 65 -16.23 -4.34 -68.97
N ASP A 66 -16.32 -3.80 -70.19
CA ASP A 66 -15.13 -3.39 -70.95
C ASP A 66 -14.37 -2.29 -70.15
N PRO A 67 -13.08 -2.51 -69.82
CA PRO A 67 -12.30 -1.54 -69.04
C PRO A 67 -12.07 -0.21 -69.76
N VAL A 68 -12.23 -0.16 -71.09
CA VAL A 68 -12.10 1.07 -71.90
C VAL A 68 -13.46 1.71 -72.14
N ASN A 69 -14.51 0.91 -72.36
CA ASN A 69 -15.87 1.37 -72.65
C ASN A 69 -16.85 0.90 -71.57
N THR A 70 -17.03 1.70 -70.52
CA THR A 70 -17.83 1.31 -69.34
C THR A 70 -19.33 1.10 -69.58
N ASN A 71 -19.84 1.39 -70.78
CA ASN A 71 -21.22 1.12 -71.23
C ASN A 71 -21.35 -0.19 -72.03
N GLN A 72 -20.27 -0.96 -72.16
CA GLN A 72 -20.24 -2.23 -72.87
C GLN A 72 -20.06 -3.39 -71.90
N ILE A 73 -20.95 -4.37 -72.03
CA ILE A 73 -20.88 -5.63 -71.31
C ILE A 73 -20.39 -6.69 -72.29
N ILE A 74 -19.36 -7.41 -71.88
CA ILE A 74 -18.77 -8.52 -72.62
C ILE A 74 -19.26 -9.80 -71.98
N ALA A 75 -20.08 -10.55 -72.71
CA ALA A 75 -20.53 -11.88 -72.32
C ALA A 75 -19.75 -12.92 -73.12
N GLU A 76 -19.14 -13.88 -72.44
CA GLU A 76 -18.43 -14.99 -73.09
C GLU A 76 -18.94 -16.35 -72.64
N GLN A 77 -19.05 -17.25 -73.62
CA GLN A 77 -19.27 -18.66 -73.42
C GLN A 77 -18.24 -19.45 -74.21
N VAL A 78 -17.62 -20.44 -73.55
CA VAL A 78 -16.74 -21.42 -74.20
C VAL A 78 -17.60 -22.60 -74.61
N ILE A 79 -17.58 -22.94 -75.90
CA ILE A 79 -18.16 -24.16 -76.43
C ILE A 79 -17.05 -25.22 -76.50
N PRO A 80 -17.11 -26.27 -75.67
CA PRO A 80 -16.11 -27.34 -75.66
C PRO A 80 -16.11 -28.17 -76.96
N GLU A 81 -15.09 -29.02 -77.12
CA GLU A 81 -14.84 -29.77 -78.38
C GLU A 81 -15.83 -30.92 -78.65
N ASP A 82 -16.54 -31.37 -77.62
CA ASP A 82 -17.55 -32.42 -77.64
C ASP A 82 -18.96 -31.92 -78.05
N VAL A 83 -19.14 -30.60 -78.19
CA VAL A 83 -20.39 -29.97 -78.60
C VAL A 83 -20.21 -29.14 -79.87
N GLY A 84 -20.99 -29.43 -80.91
CA GLY A 84 -20.85 -28.81 -82.23
C GLY A 84 -21.61 -29.58 -83.31
N GLY A 85 -21.18 -29.45 -84.57
CA GLY A 85 -21.77 -30.07 -85.76
C GLY A 85 -22.75 -29.16 -86.50
N TRP A 86 -22.74 -27.86 -86.19
CA TRP A 86 -23.72 -26.89 -86.69
C TRP A 86 -23.10 -25.50 -86.86
N TRP A 87 -23.81 -24.67 -87.61
CA TRP A 87 -23.45 -23.28 -87.87
C TRP A 87 -23.98 -22.37 -86.76
N ILE A 88 -23.14 -21.45 -86.29
CA ILE A 88 -23.54 -20.40 -85.35
C ILE A 88 -23.85 -19.15 -86.18
N ARG A 89 -25.07 -18.65 -86.04
CA ARG A 89 -25.56 -17.45 -86.75
C ARG A 89 -26.24 -16.45 -85.83
N GLU A 90 -26.83 -16.92 -84.73
CA GLU A 90 -27.51 -16.11 -83.74
C GLU A 90 -27.09 -16.46 -82.32
N ILE A 91 -27.14 -15.45 -81.46
CA ILE A 91 -26.73 -15.54 -80.06
C ILE A 91 -27.78 -14.80 -79.23
N GLY A 92 -28.24 -15.43 -78.15
CA GLY A 92 -29.19 -14.86 -77.20
C GLY A 92 -28.58 -14.84 -75.80
N LEU A 93 -28.73 -13.73 -75.09
CA LEU A 93 -28.40 -13.62 -73.67
C LEU A 93 -29.68 -13.69 -72.85
N TYR A 94 -29.66 -14.51 -71.80
CA TYR A 94 -30.83 -14.78 -70.97
C TYR A 94 -30.52 -14.54 -69.50
N ASP A 95 -31.53 -14.07 -68.76
CA ASP A 95 -31.43 -13.90 -67.32
C ASP A 95 -31.77 -15.17 -66.53
N SER A 96 -31.74 -15.07 -65.20
CA SER A 96 -32.09 -16.16 -64.27
C SER A 96 -33.56 -16.61 -64.36
N ASP A 97 -34.47 -15.74 -64.83
CA ASP A 97 -35.88 -16.07 -65.05
C ASP A 97 -36.12 -16.75 -66.40
N GLY A 98 -35.09 -16.81 -67.25
CA GLY A 98 -35.15 -17.38 -68.60
C GLY A 98 -35.62 -16.39 -69.67
N ASP A 99 -35.77 -15.11 -69.34
CA ASP A 99 -36.17 -14.07 -70.28
C ASP A 99 -34.98 -13.65 -71.16
N MET A 100 -35.24 -13.45 -72.45
CA MET A 100 -34.21 -13.00 -73.39
C MET A 100 -33.91 -11.52 -73.18
N ILE A 101 -32.71 -11.21 -72.69
CA ILE A 101 -32.24 -9.84 -72.43
C ILE A 101 -31.71 -9.18 -73.71
N ALA A 102 -30.95 -9.93 -74.51
CA ALA A 102 -30.36 -9.42 -75.72
C ALA A 102 -30.28 -10.49 -76.79
N VAL A 103 -30.32 -10.04 -78.04
CA VAL A 103 -30.13 -10.88 -79.23
C VAL A 103 -29.08 -10.25 -80.12
N ALA A 104 -28.22 -11.09 -80.68
CA ALA A 104 -27.16 -10.70 -81.59
C ALA A 104 -27.09 -11.67 -82.75
N ASN A 105 -26.74 -11.17 -83.93
CA ASN A 105 -26.29 -11.99 -85.04
C ASN A 105 -24.76 -12.01 -85.10
N CYS A 106 -24.19 -13.08 -85.62
CA CYS A 106 -22.74 -13.20 -85.81
C CYS A 106 -22.40 -13.64 -87.23
N ALA A 107 -21.13 -13.50 -87.61
CA ALA A 107 -20.64 -14.08 -88.84
C ALA A 107 -20.84 -15.60 -88.81
N GLU A 108 -21.34 -16.17 -89.90
CA GLU A 108 -21.60 -17.61 -90.01
C GLU A 108 -20.32 -18.37 -89.71
N THR A 109 -20.32 -19.10 -88.59
CA THR A 109 -19.14 -19.83 -88.14
C THR A 109 -19.51 -21.27 -87.85
N TYR A 110 -18.86 -22.21 -88.53
CA TYR A 110 -19.06 -23.64 -88.30
C TYR A 110 -18.26 -24.09 -87.07
N LYS A 111 -18.96 -24.72 -86.11
CA LYS A 111 -18.35 -25.30 -84.92
C LYS A 111 -18.26 -26.83 -85.09
N PRO A 112 -17.11 -27.38 -85.51
CA PRO A 112 -16.97 -28.82 -85.72
C PRO A 112 -16.99 -29.62 -84.41
N LEU A 113 -17.41 -30.89 -84.52
CA LEU A 113 -17.26 -31.91 -83.48
C LEU A 113 -15.91 -32.63 -83.60
N LEU A 114 -15.40 -33.13 -82.47
CA LEU A 114 -14.21 -33.98 -82.47
C LEU A 114 -14.34 -35.21 -83.40
N GLN A 115 -15.54 -35.77 -83.53
CA GLN A 115 -15.84 -36.90 -84.43
C GLN A 115 -15.66 -36.57 -85.93
N GLU A 116 -15.66 -35.29 -86.29
CA GLU A 116 -15.41 -34.81 -87.65
C GLU A 116 -13.91 -34.59 -87.94
N GLY A 117 -13.03 -34.99 -87.02
CA GLY A 117 -11.57 -34.90 -87.16
C GLY A 117 -10.96 -33.52 -86.86
N SER A 118 -11.76 -32.57 -86.37
CA SER A 118 -11.34 -31.21 -86.04
C SER A 118 -12.06 -30.71 -84.78
N GLY A 119 -11.87 -31.39 -83.65
CA GLY A 119 -12.39 -30.93 -82.36
C GLY A 119 -11.78 -29.59 -81.99
N ARG A 120 -12.61 -28.54 -81.99
CA ARG A 120 -12.19 -27.18 -81.66
C ARG A 120 -12.94 -26.74 -80.42
N MET A 121 -12.26 -26.17 -79.43
CA MET A 121 -12.91 -25.30 -78.46
C MET A 121 -13.11 -23.93 -79.10
N GLN A 122 -14.31 -23.37 -78.99
CA GLN A 122 -14.64 -22.07 -79.57
C GLN A 122 -15.22 -21.15 -78.50
N VAL A 123 -14.62 -19.98 -78.34
CA VAL A 123 -15.14 -18.94 -77.45
C VAL A 123 -16.06 -18.03 -78.26
N ILE A 124 -17.31 -17.93 -77.82
CA ILE A 124 -18.28 -16.98 -78.34
C ILE A 124 -18.29 -15.77 -77.43
N ARG A 125 -17.96 -14.62 -78.00
CA ARG A 125 -17.93 -13.32 -77.31
C ARG A 125 -18.98 -12.42 -77.94
N VAL A 126 -19.89 -11.90 -77.11
CA VAL A 126 -20.86 -10.88 -77.52
C VAL A 126 -20.62 -9.62 -76.71
N ILE A 127 -20.57 -8.50 -77.41
CA ILE A 127 -20.47 -7.16 -76.80
C ILE A 127 -21.85 -6.52 -76.89
N LEU A 128 -22.45 -6.25 -75.73
CA LEU A 128 -23.75 -5.60 -75.61
C LEU A 128 -23.56 -4.18 -75.08
N ILE A 129 -24.13 -3.19 -75.78
CA ILE A 129 -24.17 -1.80 -75.32
C ILE A 129 -25.44 -1.62 -74.48
N VAL A 130 -25.28 -1.15 -73.25
CA VAL A 130 -26.40 -0.87 -72.32
C VAL A 130 -26.38 0.60 -71.88
N SER A 131 -27.53 1.10 -71.44
CA SER A 131 -27.65 2.46 -70.89
C SER A 131 -27.09 2.59 -69.46
N SER A 132 -27.01 1.48 -68.70
CA SER A 132 -26.40 1.42 -67.37
C SER A 132 -25.83 0.02 -67.12
N THR A 133 -24.52 -0.05 -66.83
CA THR A 133 -23.84 -1.30 -66.43
C THR A 133 -23.98 -1.62 -64.95
N GLN A 134 -24.44 -0.67 -64.13
CA GLN A 134 -24.69 -0.87 -62.70
C GLN A 134 -25.90 -1.77 -62.42
N ALA A 135 -26.82 -1.86 -63.39
CA ALA A 135 -28.03 -2.68 -63.34
C ALA A 135 -27.78 -4.15 -63.74
N VAL A 136 -26.53 -4.60 -63.89
CA VAL A 136 -26.18 -5.97 -64.28
C VAL A 136 -25.20 -6.58 -63.28
N THR A 137 -25.50 -7.79 -62.82
CA THR A 137 -24.61 -8.55 -61.93
C THR A 137 -23.51 -9.23 -62.73
N LEU A 138 -22.25 -8.91 -62.44
CA LEU A 138 -21.09 -9.53 -63.10
C LEU A 138 -20.85 -10.93 -62.52
N LYS A 139 -20.70 -11.92 -63.41
CA LYS A 139 -20.42 -13.30 -63.04
C LYS A 139 -19.10 -13.76 -63.64
N ILE A 140 -18.25 -14.32 -62.79
CA ILE A 140 -17.06 -15.06 -63.20
C ILE A 140 -17.23 -16.44 -62.58
N ASP A 141 -17.32 -17.48 -63.41
CA ASP A 141 -17.28 -18.86 -62.93
C ASP A 141 -15.84 -19.40 -63.11
N PRO A 142 -15.01 -19.37 -62.06
CA PRO A 142 -13.61 -19.79 -62.16
C PRO A 142 -13.44 -21.31 -62.30
N SER A 143 -14.51 -22.12 -62.18
CA SER A 143 -14.40 -23.58 -62.24
C SER A 143 -14.20 -24.15 -63.66
N VAL A 144 -14.37 -23.32 -64.70
CA VAL A 144 -14.31 -23.74 -66.12
C VAL A 144 -13.37 -22.83 -66.96
N VAL A 145 -12.58 -21.95 -66.34
CA VAL A 145 -11.73 -20.98 -67.07
C VAL A 145 -10.25 -21.34 -66.96
N LEU A 146 -9.58 -21.41 -68.12
CA LEU A 146 -8.14 -21.53 -68.24
C LEU A 146 -7.48 -20.16 -68.02
N ALA A 147 -6.61 -20.03 -67.01
CA ALA A 147 -5.81 -18.83 -66.82
C ALA A 147 -4.81 -18.66 -67.98
N THR A 148 -4.62 -17.42 -68.47
CA THR A 148 -3.57 -17.13 -69.43
C THR A 148 -2.20 -17.27 -68.78
N ARG A 149 -1.17 -17.66 -69.54
CA ARG A 149 0.22 -17.73 -69.02
C ARG A 149 0.66 -16.41 -68.39
N GLN A 150 0.32 -15.29 -69.04
CA GLN A 150 0.63 -13.94 -68.54
C GLN A 150 0.04 -13.69 -67.16
N TYR A 151 -1.22 -14.09 -66.92
CA TYR A 151 -1.84 -13.95 -65.60
C TYR A 151 -1.07 -14.72 -64.53
N VAL A 152 -0.63 -15.94 -64.82
CA VAL A 152 0.15 -16.76 -63.88
C VAL A 152 1.53 -16.13 -63.61
N ASP A 153 2.23 -15.67 -64.65
CA ASP A 153 3.53 -15.02 -64.53
C ASP A 153 3.44 -13.72 -63.69
N ASP A 154 2.43 -12.90 -63.93
CA ASP A 154 2.19 -11.67 -63.18
C ASP A 154 1.92 -11.95 -61.69
N GLN A 155 1.14 -13.00 -61.38
CA GLN A 155 0.89 -13.40 -59.99
C GLN A 155 2.15 -13.93 -59.29
N ILE A 156 3.00 -14.68 -59.98
CA ILE A 156 4.29 -15.16 -59.42
C ILE A 156 5.20 -13.98 -59.09
N ILE A 157 5.30 -13.00 -59.98
CA ILE A 157 6.11 -11.79 -59.76
C ILE A 157 5.60 -11.02 -58.53
N GLN A 158 4.28 -10.85 -58.41
CA GLN A 158 3.68 -10.17 -57.26
C GLN A 158 3.98 -10.89 -55.95
N VAL A 159 3.82 -12.22 -55.90
CA VAL A 159 4.13 -13.01 -54.70
C VAL A 159 5.61 -12.93 -54.37
N LYS A 160 6.50 -13.03 -55.37
CA LYS A 160 7.95 -12.91 -55.15
C LYS A 160 8.31 -11.54 -54.57
N ALA A 161 7.78 -10.46 -55.13
CA ALA A 161 8.01 -9.10 -54.65
C ALA A 161 7.54 -8.93 -53.20
N PHE A 162 6.37 -9.48 -52.85
CA PHE A 162 5.85 -9.45 -51.49
C PHE A 162 6.76 -10.19 -50.50
N VAL A 163 7.21 -11.40 -50.85
CA VAL A 163 8.11 -12.21 -50.01
C VAL A 163 9.46 -11.51 -49.83
N ASP A 164 10.05 -11.00 -50.92
CA ASP A 164 11.33 -10.28 -50.87
C ASP A 164 11.22 -9.03 -49.98
N GLN A 165 10.12 -8.28 -50.07
CA GLN A 165 9.86 -7.12 -49.22
C GLN A 165 9.75 -7.49 -47.73
N GLN A 166 9.01 -8.56 -47.41
CA GLN A 166 8.83 -9.02 -46.03
C GLN A 166 10.14 -9.53 -45.43
N LEU A 167 10.94 -10.26 -46.21
CA LEU A 167 12.25 -10.75 -45.76
C LEU A 167 13.24 -9.59 -45.58
N ALA A 168 13.25 -8.62 -46.49
CA ALA A 168 14.07 -7.42 -46.33
C ALA A 168 13.68 -6.62 -45.07
N ALA A 169 12.39 -6.48 -44.79
CA ALA A 169 11.90 -5.84 -43.56
C ALA A 169 12.29 -6.63 -42.29
N HIS A 170 12.24 -7.96 -42.33
CA HIS A 170 12.68 -8.83 -41.22
C HIS A 170 14.18 -8.69 -40.94
N ILE A 171 15.02 -8.69 -41.98
CA ILE A 171 16.48 -8.52 -41.86
C ILE A 171 16.85 -7.11 -41.37
N ALA A 172 16.13 -6.09 -41.83
CA ALA A 172 16.37 -4.70 -41.44
C ALA A 172 15.88 -4.38 -40.01
N ALA A 173 14.95 -5.15 -39.48
CA ALA A 173 14.46 -4.96 -38.12
C ALA A 173 15.58 -5.21 -37.10
N ALA A 174 15.73 -4.28 -36.14
CA ALA A 174 16.72 -4.43 -35.07
C ALA A 174 16.41 -5.60 -34.12
N ASP A 175 15.13 -5.92 -33.94
CA ASP A 175 14.65 -7.06 -33.16
C ASP A 175 13.39 -7.66 -33.80
N PRO A 176 13.53 -8.52 -34.82
CA PRO A 176 12.40 -9.19 -35.44
C PRO A 176 11.80 -10.30 -34.54
N HIS A 177 12.43 -10.62 -33.41
CA HIS A 177 12.07 -11.75 -32.56
C HIS A 177 12.02 -11.35 -31.07
N LYS A 178 10.98 -10.61 -30.69
CA LYS A 178 10.73 -10.08 -29.34
C LYS A 178 10.69 -11.11 -28.19
N GLN A 179 10.70 -12.40 -28.51
CA GLN A 179 10.77 -13.50 -27.55
C GLN A 179 12.20 -13.76 -27.02
N TYR A 180 13.22 -13.18 -27.65
CA TYR A 180 14.62 -13.31 -27.26
C TYR A 180 15.16 -11.99 -26.72
N ALA A 181 16.12 -12.06 -25.80
CA ALA A 181 16.80 -10.88 -25.32
C ALA A 181 17.69 -10.28 -26.44
N PRO A 182 17.67 -8.95 -26.67
CA PRO A 182 18.54 -8.31 -27.66
C PRO A 182 20.02 -8.55 -27.41
N LYS A 183 20.82 -8.67 -28.48
CA LYS A 183 22.29 -8.82 -28.35
C LYS A 183 22.95 -7.59 -27.74
N ALA A 184 22.47 -6.40 -28.09
CA ALA A 184 22.95 -5.13 -27.55
C ALA A 184 22.04 -4.70 -26.41
N SER A 185 22.61 -4.53 -25.21
CA SER A 185 21.91 -4.04 -24.01
C SER A 185 20.59 -4.77 -23.72
N PRO A 186 20.61 -6.10 -23.51
CA PRO A 186 19.40 -6.85 -23.17
C PRO A 186 18.78 -6.33 -21.87
N ALA A 187 17.48 -6.05 -21.88
CA ALA A 187 16.70 -5.95 -20.66
C ALA A 187 16.33 -7.37 -20.20
N LEU A 188 16.95 -7.86 -19.13
CA LEU A 188 16.64 -9.17 -18.55
C LEU A 188 15.39 -9.06 -17.67
N THR A 189 14.36 -9.86 -17.95
CA THR A 189 13.13 -9.95 -17.15
C THR A 189 12.97 -11.35 -16.54
N GLY A 190 12.13 -11.50 -15.51
CA GLY A 190 11.96 -12.77 -14.81
C GLY A 190 13.14 -13.15 -13.91
N THR A 191 13.59 -14.41 -13.97
CA THR A 191 14.69 -14.97 -13.15
C THR A 191 15.82 -15.52 -14.03
N PRO A 192 16.60 -14.66 -14.71
CA PRO A 192 17.68 -15.11 -15.58
C PRO A 192 18.75 -15.88 -14.80
N THR A 193 19.18 -17.02 -15.34
CA THR A 193 20.27 -17.81 -14.77
C THR A 193 21.58 -17.49 -15.48
N ALA A 194 22.68 -17.36 -14.74
CA ALA A 194 24.03 -17.29 -15.27
C ALA A 194 24.96 -18.25 -14.49
N PRO A 195 26.05 -18.74 -15.11
CA PRO A 195 27.05 -19.54 -14.39
C PRO A 195 27.66 -18.76 -13.24
N THR A 196 27.88 -19.41 -12.09
CA THR A 196 28.60 -18.78 -10.97
C THR A 196 30.10 -18.87 -11.20
N ALA A 197 30.74 -17.73 -11.41
CA ALA A 197 32.18 -17.62 -11.62
C ALA A 197 32.97 -17.92 -10.33
N ALA A 198 34.27 -18.23 -10.48
CA ALA A 198 35.20 -18.29 -9.36
C ALA A 198 35.43 -16.88 -8.77
N GLN A 199 35.69 -16.78 -7.46
CA GLN A 199 35.86 -15.51 -6.73
C GLN A 199 37.04 -14.64 -7.22
N THR A 200 37.95 -15.20 -8.01
CA THR A 200 39.11 -14.48 -8.58
C THR A 200 38.79 -13.75 -9.88
N VAL A 201 37.61 -13.94 -10.46
CA VAL A 201 37.23 -13.33 -11.74
C VAL A 201 36.91 -11.84 -11.57
N ASN A 202 37.53 -11.00 -12.40
CA ASN A 202 37.44 -9.53 -12.34
C ASN A 202 37.17 -8.88 -13.72
N ASN A 203 36.41 -9.55 -14.57
CA ASN A 203 36.02 -9.05 -15.89
C ASN A 203 34.54 -8.59 -15.90
N THR A 204 33.98 -8.34 -17.08
CA THR A 204 32.62 -7.81 -17.27
C THR A 204 31.51 -8.88 -17.21
N GLN A 205 31.79 -10.08 -16.69
CA GLN A 205 30.77 -11.11 -16.49
C GLN A 205 29.70 -10.68 -15.48
N ILE A 206 28.47 -11.15 -15.65
CA ILE A 206 27.37 -10.92 -14.71
C ILE A 206 27.70 -11.62 -13.38
N ALA A 207 27.69 -10.86 -12.28
CA ALA A 207 27.80 -11.44 -10.95
C ALA A 207 26.49 -12.13 -10.55
N THR A 208 26.54 -13.44 -10.32
CA THR A 208 25.38 -14.20 -9.81
C THR A 208 25.15 -13.94 -8.34
N THR A 209 23.94 -14.24 -7.84
CA THR A 209 23.64 -14.20 -6.41
C THR A 209 24.55 -15.13 -5.59
N GLY A 210 24.94 -16.28 -6.15
CA GLY A 210 25.89 -17.21 -5.53
C GLY A 210 27.30 -16.63 -5.39
N PHE A 211 27.78 -15.92 -6.43
CA PHE A 211 29.06 -15.22 -6.39
C PHE A 211 29.06 -14.16 -5.28
N VAL A 212 28.04 -13.30 -5.23
CA VAL A 212 27.93 -12.20 -4.24
C VAL A 212 27.82 -12.75 -2.81
N LYS A 213 26.98 -13.77 -2.58
CA LYS A 213 26.87 -14.39 -1.24
C LYS A 213 28.20 -14.94 -0.75
N SER A 214 28.96 -15.58 -1.62
CA SER A 214 30.26 -16.16 -1.27
C SER A 214 31.31 -15.08 -1.01
N ALA A 215 31.31 -13.99 -1.78
CA ALA A 215 32.19 -12.84 -1.57
C ALA A 215 31.93 -12.16 -0.21
N ILE A 216 30.65 -11.93 0.14
CA ILE A 216 30.25 -11.37 1.43
C ILE A 216 30.66 -12.31 2.56
N ALA A 217 30.41 -13.62 2.41
CA ALA A 217 30.81 -14.60 3.42
C ALA A 217 32.33 -14.61 3.63
N ALA A 218 33.13 -14.52 2.55
CA ALA A 218 34.58 -14.43 2.63
C ALA A 218 35.05 -13.13 3.32
N LEU A 219 34.39 -11.99 3.06
CA LEU A 219 34.66 -10.72 3.74
C LEU A 219 34.32 -10.78 5.24
N VAL A 220 33.19 -11.37 5.60
CA VAL A 220 32.82 -11.58 7.01
C VAL A 220 33.82 -12.52 7.69
N ALA A 221 34.22 -13.58 7.01
CA ALA A 221 35.19 -14.57 7.50
C ALA A 221 36.63 -14.04 7.54
N SER A 222 36.97 -12.92 6.88
CA SER A 222 38.32 -12.35 6.96
C SER A 222 38.58 -11.64 8.29
N SER A 223 37.54 -11.34 9.07
CA SER A 223 37.66 -10.65 10.35
C SER A 223 36.82 -11.26 11.48
N PRO A 224 36.88 -12.60 11.74
CA PRO A 224 36.06 -13.22 12.78
C PRO A 224 36.40 -12.65 14.16
N ALA A 225 37.69 -12.42 14.44
CA ALA A 225 38.14 -11.83 15.70
C ALA A 225 37.62 -10.40 15.91
N ALA A 226 37.48 -9.59 14.85
CA ALA A 226 36.94 -8.24 14.99
C ALA A 226 35.41 -8.24 15.19
N LEU A 227 34.70 -9.18 14.57
CA LEU A 227 33.26 -9.35 14.82
C LEU A 227 33.00 -9.92 16.21
N ASP A 228 33.86 -10.84 16.66
CA ASP A 228 33.84 -11.39 18.00
C ASP A 228 34.09 -10.30 19.04
N THR A 229 35.11 -9.45 18.86
CA THR A 229 35.34 -8.32 19.77
C THR A 229 34.18 -7.33 19.79
N LEU A 230 33.53 -7.04 18.65
CA LEU A 230 32.33 -6.20 18.63
C LEU A 230 31.15 -6.85 19.38
N ASN A 231 30.98 -8.17 19.26
CA ASN A 231 29.97 -8.92 19.99
C ASN A 231 30.26 -8.97 21.50
N GLU A 232 31.52 -9.21 21.88
CA GLU A 232 31.98 -9.15 23.27
C GLU A 232 31.78 -7.75 23.87
N LEU A 233 32.09 -6.69 23.13
CA LEU A 233 31.85 -5.32 23.56
C LEU A 233 30.36 -5.02 23.72
N ALA A 234 29.52 -5.43 22.76
CA ALA A 234 28.07 -5.27 22.86
C ALA A 234 27.51 -6.00 24.09
N ALA A 235 27.96 -7.23 24.32
CA ALA A 235 27.59 -8.01 25.51
C ALA A 235 28.09 -7.38 26.81
N ALA A 236 29.34 -6.89 26.85
CA ALA A 236 29.92 -6.20 28.01
C ALA A 236 29.19 -4.91 28.35
N LEU A 237 28.59 -4.24 27.36
CA LEU A 237 27.73 -3.07 27.54
C LEU A 237 26.25 -3.43 27.75
N GLY A 238 25.94 -4.72 27.96
CA GLY A 238 24.59 -5.19 28.26
C GLY A 238 23.61 -5.17 27.08
N ASN A 239 24.12 -5.08 25.84
CA ASN A 239 23.32 -4.88 24.63
C ASN A 239 22.37 -3.67 24.73
N ASP A 240 22.78 -2.62 25.46
CA ASP A 240 21.95 -1.45 25.72
C ASP A 240 22.03 -0.43 24.56
N PRO A 241 20.96 -0.27 23.75
CA PRO A 241 20.94 0.71 22.65
C PRO A 241 21.02 2.16 23.15
N ASN A 242 20.74 2.40 24.44
CA ASN A 242 20.78 3.71 25.08
C ASN A 242 21.89 3.77 26.14
N PHE A 243 22.97 2.97 26.01
CA PHE A 243 24.04 2.87 27.01
C PHE A 243 24.51 4.23 27.55
N ALA A 244 24.73 5.21 26.67
CA ALA A 244 25.12 6.56 27.07
C ALA A 244 24.09 7.20 28.02
N THR A 245 22.80 7.16 27.68
CA THR A 245 21.70 7.67 28.53
C THR A 245 21.61 6.92 29.84
N THR A 246 21.71 5.58 29.82
CA THR A 246 21.68 4.74 31.02
C THR A 246 22.81 5.11 31.98
N VAL A 247 24.03 5.25 31.49
CA VAL A 247 25.20 5.67 32.28
C VAL A 247 25.02 7.11 32.78
N THR A 248 24.55 8.02 31.94
CA THR A 248 24.26 9.41 32.35
C THR A 248 23.22 9.45 33.48
N ASN A 249 22.15 8.67 33.40
CA ASN A 249 21.13 8.60 34.45
C ASN A 249 21.70 8.00 35.75
N ALA A 250 22.51 6.95 35.65
CA ALA A 250 23.17 6.34 36.81
C ALA A 250 24.13 7.31 37.50
N LEU A 251 24.86 8.12 36.72
CA LEU A 251 25.74 9.18 37.22
C LEU A 251 24.94 10.35 37.80
N ALA A 252 23.81 10.74 37.20
CA ALA A 252 22.95 11.81 37.68
C ALA A 252 22.31 11.49 39.04
N GLY A 253 22.10 10.21 39.36
CA GLY A 253 21.66 9.76 40.68
C GLY A 253 22.76 9.75 41.74
N LYS A 254 24.04 9.94 41.38
CA LYS A 254 25.12 10.06 42.35
C LYS A 254 25.05 11.42 43.02
N GLN A 255 25.26 11.41 44.32
CA GLN A 255 25.36 12.62 45.10
C GLN A 255 26.53 13.48 44.58
N PRO A 256 26.34 14.79 44.38
CA PRO A 256 27.43 15.69 43.99
C PRO A 256 28.59 15.59 44.99
N LEU A 257 29.81 15.79 44.49
CA LEU A 257 30.98 15.90 45.34
C LEU A 257 30.79 17.11 46.28
N ASP A 258 30.48 16.83 47.53
CA ASP A 258 30.27 17.81 48.59
C ASP A 258 31.19 17.47 49.76
N SER A 259 31.94 18.47 50.25
CA SER A 259 32.94 18.27 51.30
C SER A 259 32.30 17.85 52.63
N THR A 260 31.11 18.37 52.94
CA THR A 260 30.40 18.03 54.18
C THR A 260 29.93 16.59 54.15
N LEU A 261 29.30 16.18 53.06
CA LEU A 261 28.76 14.84 52.92
C LEU A 261 29.88 13.79 52.75
N THR A 262 30.99 14.17 52.11
CA THR A 262 32.22 13.36 52.10
C THR A 262 32.75 13.16 53.50
N ASN A 263 32.82 14.24 54.31
CA ASN A 263 33.25 14.14 55.69
C ASN A 263 32.29 13.28 56.52
N LEU A 264 30.98 13.41 56.36
CA LEU A 264 30.00 12.61 57.10
C LEU A 264 29.99 11.13 56.66
N SER A 265 30.31 10.85 55.40
CA SER A 265 30.31 9.50 54.86
C SER A 265 31.29 8.59 55.61
N GLY A 266 30.83 7.39 55.97
CA GLY A 266 31.66 6.41 56.69
C GLY A 266 32.01 6.77 58.14
N LYS A 267 31.57 7.91 58.68
CA LYS A 267 31.73 8.22 60.10
C LYS A 267 30.76 7.38 60.95
N THR A 268 31.25 6.90 62.09
CA THR A 268 30.39 6.36 63.15
C THR A 268 29.54 7.48 63.77
N VAL A 269 28.52 7.13 64.55
CA VAL A 269 27.73 8.12 65.31
C VAL A 269 28.64 9.05 66.12
N ASN A 270 29.67 8.51 66.78
CA ASN A 270 30.65 9.31 67.53
C ASN A 270 31.44 10.28 66.63
N GLY A 271 31.85 9.82 65.45
CA GLY A 271 32.54 10.67 64.47
C GLY A 271 31.64 11.80 63.95
N ILE A 272 30.34 11.55 63.78
CA ILE A 272 29.36 12.56 63.36
C ILE A 272 29.17 13.60 64.47
N LEU A 273 28.98 13.16 65.71
CA LEU A 273 28.85 14.07 66.86
C LEU A 273 30.09 14.97 66.99
N GLN A 274 31.28 14.41 66.81
CA GLN A 274 32.53 15.18 66.81
C GLN A 274 32.59 16.18 65.65
N TYR A 275 32.21 15.77 64.43
CA TYR A 275 32.21 16.64 63.26
C TYR A 275 31.26 17.84 63.42
N LEU A 276 30.09 17.62 64.02
CA LEU A 276 29.10 18.66 64.31
C LEU A 276 29.43 19.49 65.56
N GLY A 277 30.51 19.18 66.28
CA GLY A 277 30.87 19.87 67.52
C GLY A 277 29.89 19.61 68.68
N LEU A 278 29.14 18.50 68.63
CA LEU A 278 28.14 18.15 69.62
C LEU A 278 28.80 17.54 70.86
N GLY A 279 28.59 18.20 72.00
CA GLY A 279 29.07 17.76 73.31
C GLY A 279 28.21 16.68 73.96
N GLU A 280 28.57 16.30 75.20
CA GLU A 280 27.92 15.21 75.93
C GLU A 280 26.41 15.38 76.15
N ALA A 281 25.91 16.62 76.21
CA ALA A 281 24.47 16.89 76.34
C ALA A 281 23.66 16.30 75.16
N ALA A 282 24.19 16.35 73.94
CA ALA A 282 23.52 15.84 72.74
C ALA A 282 23.39 14.30 72.71
N LYS A 283 24.09 13.60 73.61
CA LYS A 283 24.06 12.14 73.75
C LYS A 283 23.08 11.68 74.82
N ARG A 284 22.52 12.61 75.63
CA ARG A 284 21.66 12.30 76.76
C ARG A 284 20.20 12.34 76.35
N ASN A 285 19.41 11.41 76.91
CA ASN A 285 17.96 11.43 76.74
C ASN A 285 17.32 12.53 77.58
N VAL A 286 16.13 12.98 77.16
CA VAL A 286 15.30 13.88 77.97
C VAL A 286 14.55 13.05 79.02
N GLY A 287 14.55 13.52 80.26
CA GLY A 287 13.87 12.88 81.39
C GLY A 287 14.51 13.22 82.74
N THR A 288 14.03 12.57 83.82
CA THR A 288 14.46 12.84 85.20
C THR A 288 15.37 11.75 85.81
N GLY A 289 15.73 10.73 85.03
CA GLY A 289 16.67 9.68 85.44
C GLY A 289 18.14 10.12 85.46
N GLU A 290 19.00 9.28 86.01
CA GLU A 290 20.44 9.54 86.05
C GLU A 290 21.01 9.76 84.62
N ASN A 291 21.88 10.77 84.47
CA ASN A 291 22.45 11.20 83.19
C ASN A 291 21.44 11.65 82.12
N GLN A 292 20.21 12.02 82.49
CA GLN A 292 19.24 12.65 81.60
C GLN A 292 19.24 14.18 81.72
N ILE A 293 18.64 14.85 80.74
CA ILE A 293 18.38 16.29 80.76
C ILE A 293 16.91 16.49 81.12
N PRO A 294 16.56 17.07 82.28
CA PRO A 294 15.17 17.39 82.60
C PRO A 294 14.64 18.45 81.64
N ASP A 295 13.44 18.23 81.09
CA ASP A 295 12.71 19.28 80.41
C ASP A 295 11.83 20.07 81.40
N MET A 296 11.08 21.05 80.89
CA MET A 296 10.21 21.87 81.73
C MET A 296 9.03 21.13 82.35
N SER A 297 8.63 19.97 81.82
CA SER A 297 7.58 19.15 82.43
C SER A 297 8.03 18.51 83.75
N ALA A 298 9.35 18.34 83.95
CA ALA A 298 9.94 17.87 85.19
C ALA A 298 9.87 18.91 86.34
N TYR A 299 9.51 20.16 86.04
CA TYR A 299 9.40 21.27 86.99
C TYR A 299 7.95 21.76 87.11
N SER A 300 7.00 20.85 87.34
CA SER A 300 5.59 21.23 87.47
C SER A 300 5.41 22.21 88.63
N SER A 301 4.65 23.27 88.42
CA SER A 301 4.52 24.34 89.40
C SER A 301 3.14 25.00 89.33
N GLY A 302 2.80 25.71 90.39
CA GLY A 302 1.60 26.51 90.50
C GLY A 302 1.75 27.61 91.53
N SER A 303 0.69 28.37 91.79
CA SER A 303 0.72 29.41 92.82
C SER A 303 1.02 28.78 94.19
N GLY A 304 2.15 29.18 94.80
CA GLY A 304 2.56 28.69 96.11
C GLY A 304 3.16 27.28 96.14
N TRP A 305 3.53 26.70 95.00
CA TRP A 305 4.25 25.43 94.97
C TRP A 305 5.06 25.17 93.70
N GLN A 306 6.09 24.34 93.81
CA GLN A 306 6.77 23.70 92.69
C GLN A 306 7.16 22.26 93.04
N LYS A 307 7.24 21.41 92.03
CA LYS A 307 7.80 20.07 92.11
C LYS A 307 9.12 20.04 91.36
N LEU A 308 10.14 19.47 91.97
CA LEU A 308 11.47 19.33 91.41
C LEU A 308 11.61 17.99 90.67
N PRO A 309 12.57 17.85 89.74
CA PRO A 309 12.77 16.63 88.95
C PRO A 309 13.06 15.39 89.80
N ASP A 310 13.62 15.57 90.99
CA ASP A 310 13.86 14.46 91.92
C ASP A 310 12.55 13.88 92.46
N GLY A 311 11.43 14.60 92.37
CA GLY A 311 10.14 14.21 92.90
C GLY A 311 9.73 15.00 94.14
N SER A 312 10.66 15.76 94.73
CA SER A 312 10.39 16.60 95.89
C SER A 312 9.48 17.78 95.52
N ILE A 313 8.68 18.21 96.48
CA ILE A 313 7.73 19.30 96.36
C ILE A 313 8.18 20.39 97.34
N GLU A 314 8.15 21.63 96.88
CA GLU A 314 8.31 22.83 97.70
C GLU A 314 6.99 23.59 97.66
N GLN A 315 6.48 23.97 98.83
CA GLN A 315 5.24 24.74 98.96
C GLN A 315 5.44 25.91 99.89
N TRP A 316 4.82 27.03 99.58
CA TRP A 316 4.85 28.23 100.41
C TRP A 316 3.51 28.96 100.35
N GLY A 317 3.20 29.67 101.42
CA GLY A 317 1.94 30.40 101.49
C GLY A 317 1.87 31.33 102.69
N ARG A 318 0.78 32.10 102.72
CA ARG A 318 0.43 32.97 103.85
C ARG A 318 -0.49 32.22 104.81
N ILE A 319 -0.36 32.52 106.10
CA ILE A 319 -1.16 31.97 107.19
C ILE A 319 -2.00 33.10 107.76
N ASN A 320 -3.29 32.84 107.88
CA ASN A 320 -4.23 33.73 108.56
C ASN A 320 -4.52 33.16 109.94
N PHE A 321 -3.91 33.77 110.96
CA PHE A 321 -4.20 33.43 112.35
C PHE A 321 -5.49 34.12 112.82
N PRO A 322 -6.20 33.53 113.79
CA PRO A 322 -7.29 34.22 114.48
C PRO A 322 -6.81 35.54 115.09
N ASN A 323 -7.58 36.61 114.88
CA ASN A 323 -7.28 37.96 115.37
C ASN A 323 -7.38 38.00 116.92
N ASN A 324 -6.27 37.73 117.59
CA ASN A 324 -6.17 37.68 119.05
C ASN A 324 -4.74 38.04 119.50
N ALA A 325 -4.64 38.88 120.52
CA ALA A 325 -3.38 39.31 121.15
C ALA A 325 -2.80 38.26 122.13
N ALA A 326 -2.94 36.98 121.81
CA ALA A 326 -2.49 35.85 122.63
C ALA A 326 -1.99 34.70 121.73
N ALA A 327 -1.52 33.61 122.36
CA ALA A 327 -1.13 32.42 121.63
C ALA A 327 -2.31 31.84 120.86
N VAL A 328 -2.14 31.70 119.56
CA VAL A 328 -3.15 31.22 118.61
C VAL A 328 -2.59 30.08 117.78
N SER A 329 -3.50 29.21 117.33
CA SER A 329 -3.19 28.13 116.41
C SER A 329 -4.20 28.11 115.29
N THR A 330 -3.77 27.74 114.09
CA THR A 330 -4.67 27.58 112.94
C THR A 330 -4.22 26.41 112.06
N ASN A 331 -5.17 25.76 111.41
CA ASN A 331 -4.88 24.70 110.46
C ASN A 331 -4.46 25.33 109.13
N VAL A 332 -3.32 24.90 108.60
CA VAL A 332 -2.82 25.31 107.30
C VAL A 332 -2.89 24.11 106.37
N THR A 333 -3.57 24.27 105.25
CA THR A 333 -3.66 23.24 104.20
C THR A 333 -2.63 23.54 103.12
N PHE A 334 -1.86 22.52 102.73
CA PHE A 334 -0.95 22.63 101.59
C PHE A 334 -1.73 22.72 100.27
N THR A 335 -1.21 23.46 99.30
CA THR A 335 -1.85 23.68 98.00
C THR A 335 -2.02 22.37 97.22
N ILE A 336 -1.02 21.49 97.31
CA ILE A 336 -1.10 20.09 96.88
C ILE A 336 -0.69 19.18 98.04
N PRO A 337 -1.21 17.93 98.11
CA PRO A 337 -0.72 16.99 99.12
C PRO A 337 0.73 16.59 98.82
N PHE A 338 1.54 16.49 99.86
CA PHE A 338 2.78 15.71 99.81
C PHE A 338 2.43 14.22 99.68
N THR A 339 3.26 13.44 99.01
CA THR A 339 3.13 11.97 98.98
C THR A 339 3.52 11.34 100.32
N GLN A 340 4.35 12.02 101.12
CA GLN A 340 4.74 11.66 102.49
C GLN A 340 4.60 12.86 103.44
N GLU A 341 4.83 12.69 104.75
CA GLU A 341 4.91 13.86 105.64
C GLU A 341 6.09 14.75 105.21
N PRO A 342 5.94 16.09 105.22
CA PRO A 342 7.00 16.97 104.78
C PRO A 342 8.23 16.82 105.68
N ASP A 343 9.42 16.79 105.08
CA ASP A 343 10.70 16.71 105.80
C ASP A 343 10.94 17.98 106.63
N VAL A 344 10.41 19.10 106.16
CA VAL A 344 10.51 20.39 106.84
C VAL A 344 9.24 21.21 106.66
N VAL A 345 8.76 21.80 107.76
CA VAL A 345 7.80 22.89 107.77
C VAL A 345 8.35 24.01 108.64
N ILE A 346 8.50 25.18 108.05
CA ILE A 346 8.95 26.38 108.72
C ILE A 346 7.80 27.37 108.70
N VAL A 347 7.38 27.82 109.88
CA VAL A 347 6.46 28.94 110.04
C VAL A 347 7.26 30.13 110.50
N TYR A 348 7.02 31.27 109.87
CA TYR A 348 7.75 32.50 110.15
C TYR A 348 6.83 33.71 109.98
N ASP A 349 7.34 34.85 110.42
CA ASP A 349 6.67 36.14 110.31
C ASP A 349 6.25 36.44 108.87
N GLY A 350 5.02 36.92 108.69
CA GLY A 350 4.53 37.41 107.41
C GLY A 350 5.10 38.78 106.99
N GLY A 351 5.94 39.41 107.81
CA GLY A 351 6.49 40.75 107.61
C GLY A 351 5.73 41.84 108.38
N PHE A 352 5.07 41.50 109.48
CA PHE A 352 4.32 42.43 110.32
C PHE A 352 4.98 42.44 111.70
N GLY A 353 5.99 43.30 111.89
CA GLY A 353 6.99 43.11 112.93
C GLY A 353 6.50 42.99 114.39
N GLY A 354 7.12 42.04 115.08
CA GLY A 354 7.12 41.82 116.52
C GLY A 354 7.96 40.55 116.76
N GLY A 355 8.94 40.56 117.68
CA GLY A 355 9.91 39.46 117.87
C GLY A 355 9.31 38.16 118.43
N ASN A 356 8.32 37.61 117.72
CA ASN A 356 7.40 36.58 118.14
C ASN A 356 7.95 35.17 117.89
N MET A 357 7.26 34.17 118.41
CA MET A 357 7.64 32.77 118.30
C MET A 357 6.63 32.04 117.41
N TRP A 358 7.15 31.44 116.34
CA TRP A 358 6.38 30.65 115.39
C TRP A 358 6.76 29.19 115.48
N GLY A 359 5.78 28.33 115.29
CA GLY A 359 5.99 26.89 115.28
C GLY A 359 4.98 26.19 114.40
N ALA A 360 5.30 24.97 114.02
CA ALA A 360 4.39 24.07 113.37
C ALA A 360 4.38 22.74 114.14
N THR A 361 3.21 22.20 114.43
CA THR A 361 3.07 20.85 114.96
C THR A 361 2.07 20.06 114.14
N ASN A 362 1.96 18.76 114.44
CA ASN A 362 0.99 17.87 113.81
C ASN A 362 1.07 17.91 112.27
N TRP A 363 2.27 17.73 111.74
CA TRP A 363 2.53 17.75 110.30
C TRP A 363 1.89 16.51 109.67
N THR A 364 1.18 16.73 108.58
CA THR A 364 0.53 15.68 107.80
C THR A 364 0.81 15.93 106.32
N LYS A 365 0.47 14.96 105.47
CA LYS A 365 0.59 15.09 104.01
C LYS A 365 -0.18 16.28 103.41
N THR A 366 -1.26 16.69 104.06
CA THR A 366 -2.19 17.71 103.55
C THR A 366 -2.10 19.04 104.27
N GLY A 367 -1.35 19.13 105.36
CA GLY A 367 -1.29 20.34 106.16
C GLY A 367 -0.63 20.15 107.51
N PHE A 368 -0.67 21.20 108.31
CA PHE A 368 -0.10 21.22 109.66
C PHE A 368 -0.86 22.22 110.53
N VAL A 369 -0.60 22.18 111.84
CA VAL A 369 -1.10 23.21 112.76
C VAL A 369 -0.01 24.25 112.93
N ALA A 370 -0.28 25.47 112.46
CA ALA A 370 0.59 26.60 112.68
C ALA A 370 0.31 27.20 114.06
N HIS A 371 1.35 27.65 114.75
CA HIS A 371 1.29 28.31 116.04
C HIS A 371 1.98 29.66 115.96
N CYS A 372 1.37 30.67 116.59
CA CYS A 372 1.98 31.95 116.85
C CYS A 372 1.67 32.35 118.30
N ASN A 373 2.63 32.91 119.02
CA ASN A 373 2.37 33.49 120.35
C ASN A 373 1.56 34.81 120.29
N TYR A 374 1.34 35.38 119.09
CA TYR A 374 0.59 36.61 118.86
C TYR A 374 -0.13 36.65 117.50
N GLY A 375 -1.47 36.58 117.49
CA GLY A 375 -2.27 36.38 116.28
C GLY A 375 -2.50 37.58 115.36
N LEU A 376 -1.99 38.77 115.69
CA LEU A 376 -2.25 39.99 114.93
C LEU A 376 -1.29 40.25 113.75
N GLU A 377 -0.22 39.46 113.64
CA GLU A 377 0.91 39.71 112.72
C GLU A 377 0.89 38.84 111.47
N GLY A 378 -0.18 38.06 111.26
CA GLY A 378 -0.24 37.09 110.17
C GLY A 378 0.89 36.06 110.25
N GLY A 379 1.11 35.33 109.16
CA GLY A 379 2.23 34.40 109.07
C GLY A 379 2.52 33.98 107.64
N ALA A 380 3.65 33.33 107.44
CA ALA A 380 3.96 32.62 106.22
C ALA A 380 4.57 31.26 106.55
N PHE A 381 4.54 30.36 105.58
CA PHE A 381 5.22 29.09 105.69
C PHE A 381 6.02 28.77 104.44
N PHE A 382 7.03 27.95 104.65
CA PHE A 382 7.72 27.17 103.63
C PHE A 382 7.73 25.72 104.10
N ALA A 383 7.38 24.81 103.20
CA ALA A 383 7.44 23.38 103.44
C ALA A 383 8.12 22.69 102.26
N LYS A 384 8.95 21.70 102.56
CA LYS A 384 9.57 20.84 101.56
C LYS A 384 9.47 19.38 101.98
N GLY A 385 9.22 18.52 101.00
CA GLY A 385 9.04 17.08 101.20
C GLY A 385 8.82 16.36 99.87
N TRP A 386 8.22 15.18 99.91
CA TRP A 386 7.96 14.32 98.75
C TRP A 386 6.48 14.10 98.57
#